data_AF-A0A5M3PTF5-F1
#
_entry.id   AF-A0A5M3PTF5-F1
#
_cell.length_a   1.000
_cell.length_b   1.000
_cell.length_c   1.000
_cell.angle_alpha   90.00
_cell.angle_beta   90.00
_cell.angle_gamma   90.00
#
_symmetry.space_group_name_H-M   'P 1'
#
loop_
_entity.id
_entity.type
_entity.pdbx_description
1 polymer ?
#
loop_
_entity_poly.entity_id
_entity_poly.type
_entity_poly.pdbx_seq_one_letter_code
_entity_poly.pdbx_strand_id
1 'polypeptide(L)'
;MEFRRRHNTYFATLNAYASHQPIGVVTAHEIEVRSWLGIADRDVIRRLPSFSAVLLDITSWRRMILEPYQRLGPGIYMVGAAIDTGVIGVMDKGRPMVRMVRNKNDRLDRSG
;
A
#
# COMPACT_ATOMS: atom_id res chain seq x y z
N MET A 1 5.83 12.48 -1.48
CA MET A 1 5.53 11.13 -2.01
C MET A 1 4.05 10.87 -1.89
N GLU A 2 3.49 10.28 -2.93
CA GLU A 2 2.06 10.00 -3.06
C GLU A 2 1.84 8.57 -3.57
N PHE A 3 0.72 8.00 -3.18
CA PHE A 3 0.27 6.67 -3.56
C PHE A 3 -1.12 6.77 -4.17
N ARG A 4 -1.40 5.93 -5.15
CA ARG A 4 -2.74 5.82 -5.74
C ARG A 4 -3.31 4.45 -5.48
N ARG A 5 -4.60 4.45 -5.14
CA ARG A 5 -5.44 3.25 -5.11
C ARG A 5 -6.63 3.43 -6.03
N ARG A 6 -7.16 2.34 -6.57
CA ARG A 6 -8.39 2.39 -7.36
C ARG A 6 -9.57 2.54 -6.39
N HIS A 7 -10.40 3.55 -6.62
CA HIS A 7 -11.64 3.77 -5.89
C HIS A 7 -12.77 3.85 -6.92
N ASN A 8 -13.46 2.74 -7.13
CA ASN A 8 -14.46 2.57 -8.18
C ASN A 8 -13.91 2.94 -9.57
N THR A 9 -14.41 4.04 -10.15
CA THR A 9 -14.07 4.54 -11.50
C THR A 9 -12.95 5.59 -11.50
N TYR A 10 -12.42 5.99 -10.35
CA TYR A 10 -11.34 6.97 -10.25
C TYR A 10 -10.18 6.48 -9.36
N PHE A 11 -9.07 7.24 -9.33
CA PHE A 11 -7.95 6.97 -8.44
C PHE A 11 -7.97 7.93 -7.25
N ALA A 12 -7.98 7.39 -6.04
CA ALA A 12 -7.79 8.18 -4.83
C ALA A 12 -6.29 8.30 -4.53
N THR A 13 -5.86 9.49 -4.06
CA THR A 13 -4.46 9.75 -3.69
C THR A 13 -4.30 9.72 -2.18
N LEU A 14 -3.32 8.93 -1.71
CA LEU A 14 -2.88 8.87 -0.33
C LEU A 14 -1.52 9.55 -0.21
N ASN A 15 -1.35 10.39 0.80
CA ASN A 15 -0.10 11.10 1.06
C ASN A 15 0.85 10.27 1.94
N ALA A 16 2.13 10.66 1.97
CA ALA A 16 3.12 10.02 2.84
C ALA A 16 2.86 10.21 4.36
N TYR A 17 2.05 11.19 4.74
CA TYR A 17 1.70 11.48 6.14
C TYR A 17 0.39 10.80 6.56
N ALA A 18 0.14 10.74 7.87
CA ALA A 18 -1.08 10.17 8.45
C ALA A 18 -2.31 11.02 8.07
N SER A 19 -3.05 10.58 7.05
CA SER A 19 -4.26 11.27 6.57
C SER A 19 -5.55 10.63 7.08
N HIS A 20 -5.48 9.44 7.70
CA HIS A 20 -6.63 8.63 8.10
C HIS A 20 -7.60 8.31 6.96
N GLN A 21 -7.19 8.53 5.71
CA GLN A 21 -7.98 8.16 4.54
C GLN A 21 -8.10 6.62 4.46
N PRO A 22 -9.19 6.10 3.88
CA PRO A 22 -9.39 4.66 3.76
C PRO A 22 -8.36 4.02 2.82
N ILE A 23 -7.71 2.97 3.29
CA ILE A 23 -6.81 2.09 2.52
C ILE A 23 -7.35 0.65 2.58
N GLY A 24 -7.25 -0.08 1.47
CA GLY A 24 -7.61 -1.49 1.42
C GLY A 24 -6.44 -2.40 1.80
N VAL A 25 -6.70 -3.36 2.68
CA VAL A 25 -5.83 -4.48 3.01
C VAL A 25 -6.32 -5.69 2.23
N VAL A 26 -5.48 -6.19 1.33
CA VAL A 26 -5.78 -7.34 0.46
C VAL A 26 -5.57 -8.63 1.25
N THR A 27 -6.65 -9.38 1.46
CA THR A 27 -6.62 -10.70 2.10
C THR A 27 -6.84 -11.81 1.07
N ALA A 28 -6.90 -13.07 1.53
CA ALA A 28 -7.22 -14.20 0.66
C ALA A 28 -8.66 -14.18 0.15
N HIS A 29 -9.59 -13.55 0.88
CA HIS A 29 -11.03 -13.62 0.61
C HIS A 29 -11.60 -12.27 0.15
N GLU A 30 -11.15 -11.18 0.76
CA GLU A 30 -11.72 -9.84 0.57
C GLU A 30 -10.67 -8.70 0.67
N ILE A 31 -11.11 -7.46 0.46
CA ILE A 31 -10.34 -6.25 0.73
C ILE A 31 -10.94 -5.58 1.98
N GLU A 32 -10.21 -5.63 3.09
CA GLU A 32 -10.62 -4.98 4.34
C GLU A 32 -10.23 -3.50 4.33
N VAL A 33 -11.12 -2.60 4.73
CA VAL A 33 -10.81 -1.16 4.79
C VAL A 33 -10.24 -0.81 6.16
N ARG A 34 -9.09 -0.11 6.17
CA ARG A 34 -8.41 0.39 7.37
C ARG A 34 -8.04 1.88 7.20
N SER A 35 -7.63 2.51 8.29
CA SER A 35 -7.14 3.91 8.29
C SER A 35 -5.68 3.98 7.85
N TRP A 36 -5.37 4.85 6.89
CA TRP A 36 -4.01 5.11 6.44
C TRP A 36 -3.26 6.01 7.43
N LEU A 37 -2.14 5.51 7.97
CA LEU A 37 -1.33 6.18 8.97
C LEU A 37 -0.04 6.78 8.41
N GLY A 38 0.08 6.87 7.08
CA GLY A 38 1.28 7.35 6.40
C GLY A 38 2.27 6.23 6.11
N ILE A 39 3.53 6.61 5.88
CA ILE A 39 4.61 5.68 5.57
C ILE A 39 5.73 5.75 6.60
N ALA A 40 6.44 4.63 6.77
CA ALA A 40 7.65 4.58 7.56
C ALA A 40 8.67 3.60 6.95
N ASP A 41 9.94 3.82 7.26
CA ASP A 41 10.99 2.88 6.88
C ASP A 41 10.85 1.56 7.65
N ARG A 42 11.14 0.44 6.99
CA ARG A 42 11.05 -0.91 7.54
C ARG A 42 11.82 -1.06 8.87
N ASP A 43 12.91 -0.32 9.06
CA ASP A 43 13.73 -0.40 10.26
C ASP A 43 13.06 0.29 11.46
N VAL A 44 12.15 1.24 11.20
CA VAL A 44 11.25 1.82 12.22
C VAL A 44 10.13 0.83 12.54
N ILE A 45 9.50 0.25 11.50
CA ILE A 45 8.40 -0.72 11.66
C ILE A 45 8.83 -1.93 12.50
N ARG A 46 10.04 -2.44 12.28
CA ARG A 46 10.62 -3.56 13.03
C ARG A 46 10.78 -3.31 14.54
N ARG A 47 10.74 -2.05 14.97
CA ARG A 47 10.83 -1.66 16.38
C ARG A 47 9.47 -1.55 17.06
N LEU A 48 8.37 -1.65 16.31
CA LEU A 48 7.03 -1.65 16.89
C LEU A 48 6.83 -2.88 17.76
N PRO A 49 6.14 -2.76 18.91
CA PRO A 49 5.93 -3.87 19.84
C PRO A 49 5.08 -4.98 19.22
N SER A 50 4.13 -4.62 18.35
CA SER A 50 3.31 -5.56 17.60
C SER A 50 2.90 -4.95 16.27
N PHE A 51 2.88 -5.77 15.22
CA PHE A 51 2.28 -5.45 13.93
C PHE A 51 2.02 -6.74 13.15
N SER A 52 1.12 -6.66 12.17
CA SER A 52 0.92 -7.71 11.16
C SER A 52 1.34 -7.19 9.78
N ALA A 53 2.15 -7.97 9.06
CA ALA A 53 2.51 -7.63 7.69
C ALA A 53 1.31 -7.88 6.75
N VAL A 54 0.90 -6.87 6.00
CA VAL A 54 -0.28 -6.90 5.13
C VAL A 54 0.05 -6.45 3.71
N LEU A 55 -0.86 -6.73 2.77
CA LEU A 55 -0.76 -6.27 1.38
C LEU A 55 -1.74 -5.13 1.16
N LEU A 56 -1.33 -4.09 0.44
CA LEU A 56 -2.14 -2.88 0.23
C LEU A 56 -2.74 -2.84 -1.18
N ASP A 57 -3.93 -2.28 -1.29
CA ASP A 57 -4.64 -2.04 -2.57
C ASP A 57 -4.09 -0.83 -3.36
N ILE A 58 -2.81 -0.52 -3.16
CA ILE A 58 -2.09 0.51 -3.90
C ILE A 58 -1.75 0.00 -5.30
N THR A 59 -2.05 0.81 -6.30
CA THR A 59 -1.80 0.50 -7.72
C THR A 59 -0.56 1.20 -8.26
N SER A 60 -0.19 2.35 -7.70
CA SER A 60 0.99 3.10 -8.15
C SER A 60 1.45 4.14 -7.13
N TRP A 61 2.67 4.65 -7.30
CA TRP A 61 3.28 5.64 -6.41
C TRP A 61 4.21 6.60 -7.16
N ARG A 62 4.50 7.76 -6.58
CA ARG A 62 5.52 8.72 -7.09
C ARG A 62 6.20 9.44 -5.94
N ARG A 63 7.45 9.87 -6.11
CA ARG A 63 8.16 10.61 -5.05
C ARG A 63 7.81 12.08 -5.09
N MET A 64 7.87 12.67 -6.28
CA MET A 64 7.64 14.08 -6.53
C MET A 64 6.38 14.30 -7.39
N ILE A 65 5.72 15.45 -7.21
CA ILE A 65 4.45 15.79 -7.89
C ILE A 65 4.61 15.85 -9.42
N LEU A 66 5.80 16.20 -9.91
CA LEU A 66 6.08 16.29 -11.35
C LEU A 66 6.56 14.96 -11.95
N GLU A 67 6.80 13.93 -11.14
CA GLU A 67 7.17 12.61 -11.66
C GLU A 67 5.91 11.82 -12.09
N PRO A 68 6.03 10.99 -13.15
CA PRO A 68 4.98 10.03 -13.47
C PRO A 68 4.82 8.99 -12.35
N TYR A 69 3.61 8.45 -12.22
CA TYR A 69 3.35 7.37 -11.27
C TYR A 69 4.00 6.06 -11.74
N GLN A 70 4.79 5.45 -10.86
CA GLN A 70 5.33 4.11 -11.01
C GLN A 70 4.23 3.09 -10.68
N ARG A 71 3.80 2.33 -11.69
CA ARG A 71 2.74 1.32 -11.54
C ARG A 71 3.28 0.03 -10.92
N LEU A 72 2.50 -0.53 -10.00
CA LEU A 72 2.71 -1.89 -9.49
C LEU A 72 2.02 -2.86 -10.45
N GLY A 73 2.82 -3.73 -11.07
CA GLY A 73 2.33 -4.72 -12.03
C GLY A 73 1.43 -5.79 -11.42
N PRO A 74 0.87 -6.66 -12.27
CA PRO A 74 -0.02 -7.73 -11.84
C PRO A 74 0.64 -8.63 -10.78
N GLY A 75 -0.09 -8.90 -9.69
CA GLY A 75 0.40 -9.74 -8.58
C GLY A 75 1.49 -9.11 -7.71
N ILE A 76 1.86 -7.85 -7.96
CA ILE A 76 2.81 -7.09 -7.13
C ILE A 76 2.02 -6.14 -6.23
N TYR A 77 2.22 -6.27 -4.93
CA TYR A 77 1.52 -5.48 -3.93
C TYR A 77 2.53 -4.70 -3.09
N MET A 78 2.16 -3.49 -2.69
CA MET A 78 2.89 -2.79 -1.65
C MET A 78 2.65 -3.47 -0.31
N VAL A 79 3.69 -3.58 0.51
CA VAL A 79 3.63 -4.10 1.87
C VAL A 79 3.23 -2.98 2.83
N GLY A 80 2.30 -3.30 3.73
CA GLY A 80 1.95 -2.47 4.87
C GLY A 80 2.23 -3.18 6.19
N ALA A 81 2.24 -2.41 7.26
CA ALA A 81 2.21 -2.89 8.64
C ALA A 81 0.88 -2.48 9.26
N ALA A 82 0.04 -3.45 9.57
CA ALA A 82 -1.20 -3.24 10.29
C ALA A 82 -0.95 -3.23 11.80
N ILE A 83 -1.47 -2.22 12.47
CA ILE A 83 -1.54 -2.07 13.92
C ILE A 83 -3.00 -1.78 14.29
N ASP A 84 -3.31 -1.76 15.58
CA ASP A 84 -4.70 -1.65 16.07
C ASP A 84 -5.46 -0.44 15.50
N THR A 85 -4.77 0.68 15.29
CA THR A 85 -5.38 1.94 14.85
C THR A 85 -5.40 2.13 13.33
N GLY A 86 -4.77 1.24 12.55
CA GLY A 86 -4.69 1.40 11.10
C GLY A 86 -3.46 0.76 10.48
N VAL A 87 -3.05 1.29 9.34
CA VAL A 87 -2.03 0.69 8.48
C VAL A 87 -0.99 1.71 8.07
N ILE A 88 0.27 1.34 8.21
CA ILE A 88 1.43 2.11 7.77
C ILE A 88 2.00 1.48 6.51
N GLY A 89 2.21 2.27 5.46
CA GLY A 89 2.93 1.83 4.27
C GLY A 89 4.42 1.62 4.56
N VAL A 90 4.95 0.45 4.23
CA VAL A 90 6.35 0.12 4.53
C VAL A 90 7.26 0.55 3.39
N MET A 91 8.33 1.25 3.74
CA MET A 91 9.36 1.72 2.83
C MET A 91 10.69 0.99 3.08
N ASP A 92 11.50 0.85 2.04
CA ASP A 92 12.89 0.39 2.14
C ASP A 92 13.75 1.32 1.26
N LYS A 93 14.67 2.06 1.88
CA LYS A 93 15.59 2.99 1.18
C LYS A 93 14.87 3.96 0.25
N GLY A 94 13.76 4.53 0.71
CA GLY A 94 12.99 5.54 -0.02
C GLY A 94 12.13 4.98 -1.17
N ARG A 95 11.95 3.66 -1.27
CA ARG A 95 11.04 3.00 -2.20
C ARG A 95 10.00 2.18 -1.44
N PRO A 96 8.77 2.04 -1.96
CA PRO A 96 7.79 1.16 -1.34
C PRO A 96 8.32 -0.27 -1.31
N MET A 97 8.20 -0.91 -0.15
CA MET A 97 8.47 -2.33 -0.06
C MET A 97 7.36 -3.08 -0.77
N VAL A 98 7.72 -4.00 -1.67
CA VAL A 98 6.76 -4.74 -2.49
C VAL A 98 6.90 -6.24 -2.28
N ARG A 99 5.80 -6.96 -2.46
CA ARG A 99 5.75 -8.42 -2.42
C ARG A 99 5.02 -8.93 -3.66
N MET A 100 5.60 -9.94 -4.28
CA MET A 100 4.97 -10.71 -5.36
C MET A 100 4.12 -11.83 -4.77
N VAL A 101 2.89 -11.96 -5.24
CA VAL A 101 1.96 -13.04 -4.90
C VAL A 101 1.69 -13.84 -6.17
N ARG A 102 2.15 -15.08 -6.21
CA ARG A 102 1.99 -16.01 -7.36
C ARG A 102 0.59 -16.62 -7.41
N ASN A 103 -0.44 -15.79 -7.37
CA ASN A 103 -1.83 -16.26 -7.54
C ASN A 103 -2.29 -15.97 -8.98
N LYS A 104 -3.10 -16.87 -9.55
CA LYS A 104 -3.58 -16.76 -10.95
C LYS A 104 -4.46 -15.52 -11.19
N ASN A 105 -5.08 -14.98 -10.15
CA ASN A 105 -5.96 -13.82 -10.23
C ASN A 105 -5.42 -12.69 -9.33
N ASP A 106 -4.93 -11.61 -9.94
CA ASP A 106 -4.65 -10.37 -9.23
C ASP A 106 -5.96 -9.83 -8.64
N ARG A 107 -6.01 -9.67 -7.32
CA ARG A 107 -7.19 -9.17 -6.61
C ARG A 107 -7.56 -7.72 -6.95
N LEU A 108 -6.66 -6.96 -7.54
CA LEU A 108 -6.92 -5.59 -8.01
C LEU A 108 -7.30 -5.54 -9.48
N ASP A 109 -7.51 -6.70 -10.13
CA ASP A 109 -7.91 -6.81 -11.54
C ASP A 109 -7.02 -5.98 -12.47
N ARG A 110 -5.71 -6.03 -12.21
CA ARG A 110 -4.69 -5.38 -13.04
C ARG A 110 -4.33 -6.37 -14.14
N SER A 111 -5.02 -6.26 -15.27
CA SER A 111 -4.56 -6.88 -16.52
C SER A 111 -3.31 -6.15 -17.01
N GLY A 112 -2.24 -6.91 -17.22
CA GLY A 112 -1.04 -6.47 -17.93
C GLY A 112 -1.24 -6.55 -19.43
#